data_AF-A0A3L8PR72-F1
#
_entry.id   AF-A0A3L8PR72-F1
#
_cell.length_a   1.000
_cell.length_b   1.000
_cell.length_c   1.000
_cell.angle_alpha   90.00
_cell.angle_beta   90.00
_cell.angle_gamma   90.00
#
_symmetry.space_group_name_H-M   'P 1'
#
loop_
_entity.id
_entity.type
_entity.pdbx_description
1 polymer ?
#
loop_
_entity_poly.entity_id
_entity_poly.type
_entity_poly.pdbx_seq_one_letter_code
_entity_poly.pdbx_strand_id
1 'polypeptide(L)'
;MSHANPEGADARTSAAPSDTTTGELLARLSQETSRLVRDEIRLAQAELSETGKRAGVGLGLFSAGGILAWFGFGALVAAAILALDLVTPAWLAALIVAVVLFVGAGVAALIGKKQVQQVSPKPERTVDTIKDDIEAVKEARHRDHTS
;
A
#
# COMPACT_ATOMS: atom_id res chain seq x y z
N MET A 1 32.10 -37.76 84.52
CA MET A 1 31.03 -37.89 83.50
C MET A 1 30.99 -36.55 82.75
N SER A 2 31.79 -36.31 81.70
CA SER A 2 31.82 -36.95 80.38
C SER A 2 30.50 -36.80 79.63
N HIS A 3 30.50 -35.86 78.66
CA HIS A 3 29.80 -35.81 77.36
C HIS A 3 28.25 -35.93 77.36
N ALA A 4 27.44 -35.25 76.55
CA ALA A 4 27.65 -34.44 75.36
C ALA A 4 26.39 -33.57 75.12
N ASN A 5 26.58 -32.41 74.49
CA ASN A 5 25.59 -31.82 73.60
C ASN A 5 25.53 -32.70 72.33
N PRO A 6 24.33 -32.99 71.79
CA PRO A 6 24.15 -32.56 70.41
C PRO A 6 22.79 -31.92 70.17
N GLU A 7 22.88 -30.68 69.72
CA GLU A 7 21.89 -29.93 68.98
C GLU A 7 21.22 -30.82 67.93
N GLY A 8 19.90 -30.95 68.06
CA GLY A 8 19.05 -31.40 66.98
C GLY A 8 19.28 -30.46 65.80
N ALA A 9 19.98 -30.98 64.80
CA ALA A 9 20.09 -30.40 63.48
C ALA A 9 18.70 -30.40 62.85
N ASP A 10 17.90 -29.40 63.18
CA ASP A 10 16.79 -29.00 62.34
C ASP A 10 17.42 -28.51 61.05
N ALA A 11 17.37 -29.42 60.08
CA ALA A 11 17.65 -29.21 58.70
C ALA A 11 16.88 -27.97 58.25
N ARG A 12 17.55 -26.82 58.35
CA ARG A 12 17.46 -25.79 57.32
C ARG A 12 17.86 -26.49 56.04
N THR A 13 16.89 -27.15 55.41
CA THR A 13 16.86 -27.32 53.96
C THR A 13 16.89 -25.90 53.44
N SER A 14 18.12 -25.40 53.31
CA SER A 14 18.47 -24.37 52.36
C SER A 14 17.97 -24.91 51.03
N ALA A 15 16.73 -24.61 50.69
CA ALA A 15 16.29 -24.58 49.32
C ALA A 15 17.29 -23.61 48.67
N ALA A 16 18.30 -24.21 48.03
CA ALA A 16 19.34 -23.46 47.36
C ALA A 16 18.66 -22.39 46.51
N PRO A 17 19.11 -21.13 46.54
CA PRO A 17 18.72 -20.21 45.49
C PRO A 17 19.21 -20.89 44.22
N SER A 18 18.30 -21.43 43.42
CA SER A 18 18.65 -22.04 42.15
C SER A 18 19.23 -20.93 41.30
N ASP A 19 20.56 -20.91 41.22
CA ASP A 19 21.34 -20.08 40.32
C ASP A 19 20.68 -20.19 38.96
N THR A 20 19.97 -19.12 38.58
CA THR A 20 19.29 -19.08 37.29
C THR A 20 20.40 -19.16 36.26
N THR A 21 20.54 -20.32 35.63
CA THR A 21 21.64 -20.56 34.71
C THR A 21 21.57 -19.54 33.57
N THR A 22 22.70 -19.10 33.05
CA THR A 22 22.77 -18.15 31.92
C THR A 22 21.96 -18.62 30.72
N GLY A 23 21.79 -19.94 30.56
CA GLY A 23 20.91 -20.55 29.56
C GLY A 23 19.42 -20.27 29.78
N GLU A 24 18.95 -20.26 31.03
CA GLU A 24 17.56 -19.94 31.37
C GLU A 24 17.20 -18.48 31.07
N LEU A 25 18.13 -17.55 31.33
CA LEU A 25 17.96 -16.12 31.01
C LEU A 25 17.94 -15.88 29.50
N LEU A 26 18.84 -16.52 28.75
CA LEU A 26 18.86 -16.43 27.30
C LEU A 26 17.60 -17.04 26.67
N ALA A 27 17.10 -18.15 27.22
CA ALA A 27 15.84 -18.74 26.80
C ALA A 27 14.66 -17.78 27.04
N ARG A 28 14.60 -17.11 28.20
CA ARG A 28 13.56 -16.12 28.50
C ARG A 28 13.64 -14.88 27.61
N LEU A 29 14.83 -14.31 27.41
CA LEU A 29 15.05 -13.17 26.50
C LEU A 29 14.67 -13.50 25.06
N SER A 30 15.03 -14.69 24.58
CA SER A 30 14.64 -15.19 23.25
C SER A 30 13.12 -15.32 23.15
N GLN A 31 12.47 -15.81 24.20
CA GLN A 31 11.03 -15.99 24.26
C GLN A 31 10.26 -14.66 24.35
N GLU A 32 10.79 -13.66 25.07
CA GLU A 32 10.25 -12.30 25.12
C GLU A 32 10.43 -11.54 23.81
N THR A 33 11.63 -11.59 23.22
CA THR A 33 11.90 -11.00 21.89
C THR A 33 10.98 -11.62 20.85
N SER A 34 10.82 -12.94 20.90
CA SER A 34 9.87 -13.68 20.09
C SER A 34 8.42 -13.21 20.26
N ARG A 35 7.98 -12.92 21.49
CA ARG A 35 6.63 -12.42 21.77
C ARG A 35 6.45 -11.02 21.22
N LEU A 36 7.41 -10.13 21.45
CA LEU A 36 7.39 -8.76 20.95
C LEU A 36 7.28 -8.71 19.43
N VAL A 37 8.10 -9.50 18.71
CA VAL A 37 8.04 -9.57 17.25
C VAL A 37 6.66 -10.04 16.77
N ARG A 38 6.06 -11.04 17.44
CA ARG A 38 4.72 -11.53 17.11
C ARG A 38 3.65 -10.47 17.39
N ASP A 39 3.80 -9.69 18.44
CA ASP A 39 2.85 -8.63 18.79
C ASP A 39 2.94 -7.45 17.81
N GLU A 40 4.15 -7.06 17.38
CA GLU A 40 4.36 -6.04 16.35
C GLU A 40 3.75 -6.48 15.00
N ILE A 41 3.92 -7.75 14.63
CA ILE A 41 3.28 -8.32 13.43
C ILE A 41 1.76 -8.28 13.56
N ARG A 42 1.20 -8.63 14.74
CA ARG A 42 -0.25 -8.57 14.97
C ARG A 42 -0.79 -7.15 14.91
N LEU A 43 -0.04 -6.18 15.46
CA LEU A 43 -0.39 -4.77 15.42
C LEU A 43 -0.37 -4.25 13.98
N ALA A 44 0.72 -4.50 13.24
CA ALA A 44 0.82 -4.15 11.82
C ALA A 44 -0.28 -4.82 10.99
N GLN A 45 -0.62 -6.07 11.27
CA GLN A 45 -1.72 -6.77 10.61
C GLN A 45 -3.08 -6.12 10.93
N ALA A 46 -3.30 -5.68 12.17
CA ALA A 46 -4.53 -4.98 12.56
C ALA A 46 -4.65 -3.62 11.85
N GLU A 47 -3.56 -2.84 11.80
CA GLU A 47 -3.52 -1.54 11.13
C GLU A 47 -3.69 -1.67 9.61
N LEU A 48 -3.04 -2.66 8.99
CA LEU A 48 -3.23 -2.99 7.57
C LEU A 48 -4.65 -3.47 7.27
N SER A 49 -5.25 -4.27 8.15
CA SER A 49 -6.63 -4.73 8.00
C SER A 49 -7.62 -3.58 8.09
N GLU A 50 -7.44 -2.68 9.06
CA GLU A 50 -8.30 -1.50 9.23
C GLU A 50 -8.15 -0.52 8.06
N THR A 51 -6.90 -0.24 7.65
CA THR A 51 -6.60 0.58 6.47
C THR A 51 -7.16 -0.04 5.20
N GLY A 52 -6.96 -1.34 5.01
CA GLY A 52 -7.46 -2.12 3.88
C GLY A 52 -8.98 -2.13 3.81
N LYS A 53 -9.68 -2.25 4.94
CA LYS A 53 -11.14 -2.17 5.00
C LYS A 53 -11.66 -0.78 4.63
N ARG A 54 -11.06 0.28 5.17
CA ARG A 54 -11.43 1.66 4.83
C ARG A 54 -11.18 1.97 3.35
N ALA A 55 -10.01 1.59 2.83
CA ALA A 55 -9.67 1.71 1.42
C ALA A 55 -10.61 0.88 0.53
N GLY A 56 -10.92 -0.36 0.93
CA GLY A 56 -11.82 -1.25 0.19
C GLY A 56 -13.25 -0.74 0.11
N VAL A 57 -13.80 -0.22 1.22
CA VAL A 57 -15.12 0.44 1.23
C VAL A 57 -15.11 1.69 0.35
N GLY A 58 -14.06 2.52 0.46
CA GLY A 58 -13.91 3.72 -0.36
C GLY A 58 -13.84 3.42 -1.86
N LEU A 59 -13.00 2.46 -2.26
CA LEU A 59 -12.89 2.00 -3.65
C LEU A 59 -14.19 1.35 -4.14
N GLY A 60 -14.87 0.58 -3.28
CA GLY A 60 -16.16 -0.04 -3.57
C GLY A 60 -17.25 1.01 -3.85
N LEU A 61 -17.42 1.98 -2.96
CA LEU A 61 -18.39 3.06 -3.14
C LEU A 61 -18.03 3.94 -4.35
N PHE A 62 -16.75 4.28 -4.53
CA PHE A 62 -16.32 5.08 -5.66
C PHE A 62 -16.58 4.37 -6.99
N SER A 63 -16.31 3.06 -7.07
CA SER A 63 -16.60 2.26 -8.27
C SER A 63 -18.10 2.17 -8.53
N ALA A 64 -18.92 1.92 -7.50
CA ALA A 64 -20.37 1.89 -7.63
C ALA A 64 -20.93 3.25 -8.08
N GLY A 65 -20.46 4.34 -7.48
CA GLY A 65 -20.80 5.70 -7.88
C GLY A 65 -20.39 5.99 -9.32
N GLY A 66 -19.20 5.56 -9.75
CA GLY A 66 -18.73 5.70 -11.12
C GLY A 66 -19.61 4.96 -12.13
N ILE A 67 -20.02 3.72 -11.83
CA ILE A 67 -20.93 2.94 -12.68
C ILE A 67 -22.31 3.60 -12.76
N LEU A 68 -22.87 4.03 -11.63
CA LEU A 68 -24.16 4.73 -11.61
C LEU A 68 -24.09 6.06 -12.38
N ALA A 69 -23.02 6.82 -12.21
CA ALA A 69 -22.78 8.06 -12.94
C ALA A 69 -22.65 7.79 -14.45
N TRP A 70 -22.00 6.69 -14.85
CA TRP A 70 -21.89 6.29 -16.26
C TRP A 70 -23.26 6.02 -16.89
N PHE A 71 -24.10 5.22 -16.24
CA PHE A 71 -25.46 4.96 -16.71
C PHE A 71 -26.34 6.21 -16.68
N GLY A 72 -26.26 7.00 -15.61
CA GLY A 72 -27.01 8.26 -15.49
C GLY A 72 -26.61 9.26 -16.58
N PHE A 73 -25.32 9.37 -16.89
CA PHE A 73 -24.84 10.18 -17.99
C PHE A 73 -25.38 9.68 -19.34
N GLY A 74 -25.36 8.36 -19.60
CA GLY A 74 -25.97 7.78 -20.80
C GLY A 74 -27.46 8.09 -20.93
N ALA A 75 -28.20 8.03 -19.81
CA ALA A 75 -29.62 8.40 -19.78
C ALA A 75 -29.83 9.90 -20.07
N LEU A 76 -28.98 10.79 -19.56
CA LEU A 76 -29.02 12.22 -19.89
C LEU A 76 -28.73 12.50 -21.36
N VAL A 77 -27.76 11.78 -21.94
CA VAL A 77 -27.45 11.86 -23.37
C VAL A 77 -28.67 11.43 -24.20
N ALA A 78 -29.28 10.29 -23.86
CA ALA A 78 -30.50 9.83 -24.52
C ALA A 78 -31.65 10.85 -24.37
N ALA A 79 -31.85 11.40 -23.18
CA ALA A 79 -32.86 12.43 -22.93
C ALA A 79 -32.62 13.69 -23.76
N ALA A 80 -31.37 14.14 -23.89
CA ALA A 80 -31.02 15.29 -24.72
C ALA A 80 -31.30 15.04 -26.21
N ILE A 81 -30.96 13.84 -26.71
CA ILE A 81 -31.27 13.44 -28.10
C ILE A 81 -32.78 13.42 -28.33
N LEU A 82 -33.53 12.76 -27.45
CA LEU A 82 -34.99 12.69 -27.54
C LEU A 82 -35.62 14.08 -27.45
N ALA A 83 -35.11 14.98 -26.60
CA ALA A 83 -35.59 16.35 -26.50
C ALA A 83 -35.35 17.16 -27.79
N LEU A 84 -34.19 16.99 -28.43
CA LEU A 84 -33.87 17.61 -29.72
C LEU A 84 -34.68 17.00 -30.88
N ASP A 85 -35.05 15.71 -30.78
CA ASP A 85 -35.87 15.01 -31.77
C ASP A 85 -37.28 15.62 -31.89
N LEU A 86 -37.79 16.33 -30.86
CA LEU A 86 -39.06 17.06 -30.97
C LEU A 86 -39.05 18.15 -32.05
N VAL A 87 -37.87 18.66 -32.42
CA VAL A 87 -37.73 19.80 -33.34
C VAL A 87 -36.75 19.56 -34.48
N THR A 88 -36.02 18.43 -34.49
CA THR A 88 -35.05 18.04 -35.52
C THR A 88 -35.11 16.53 -35.77
N PRO A 89 -34.64 16.01 -36.92
CA PRO A 89 -34.59 14.56 -37.12
C PRO A 89 -33.63 13.87 -36.13
N ALA A 90 -34.02 12.70 -35.59
CA ALA A 90 -33.26 11.93 -34.61
C ALA A 90 -31.76 11.76 -34.93
N TRP A 91 -31.43 11.49 -36.20
CA TRP A 91 -30.02 11.32 -36.61
C TRP A 91 -29.21 12.60 -36.45
N LEU A 92 -29.82 13.77 -36.69
CA LEU A 92 -29.17 15.07 -36.57
C LEU A 92 -29.07 15.47 -35.09
N ALA A 93 -30.11 15.21 -34.30
CA ALA A 93 -30.10 15.38 -32.85
C ALA A 93 -28.93 14.61 -32.21
N ALA A 94 -28.78 13.33 -32.57
CA ALA A 94 -27.67 12.49 -32.10
C ALA A 94 -26.29 13.06 -32.48
N LEU A 95 -26.13 13.56 -33.71
CA LEU A 95 -24.88 14.19 -34.14
C LEU A 95 -24.56 15.48 -33.37
N ILE A 96 -25.55 16.33 -33.14
CA ILE A 96 -25.37 17.58 -32.38
C ILE A 96 -24.90 17.26 -30.96
N VAL A 97 -25.59 16.35 -30.27
CA VAL A 97 -25.21 15.94 -28.91
C VAL A 97 -23.81 15.32 -28.91
N ALA A 98 -23.48 14.45 -29.87
CA ALA A 98 -22.16 13.86 -29.98
C ALA A 98 -21.06 14.91 -30.13
N VAL A 99 -21.24 15.91 -31.01
CA VAL A 99 -20.26 17.00 -31.20
C VAL A 99 -20.05 17.77 -29.90
N VAL A 100 -21.12 18.15 -29.19
CA VAL A 100 -21.01 18.86 -27.92
C VAL A 100 -20.22 18.05 -26.89
N LEU A 101 -20.50 16.75 -26.79
CA LEU A 101 -19.79 15.86 -25.87
C LEU A 101 -18.30 15.70 -26.24
N PHE A 102 -17.97 15.52 -27.52
CA PHE A 102 -16.58 15.39 -27.96
C PHE A 102 -15.78 16.67 -27.77
N VAL A 103 -16.39 17.83 -27.98
CA VAL A 103 -15.76 19.12 -27.67
C VAL A 103 -15.47 19.22 -26.17
N GLY A 104 -16.47 18.92 -25.32
CA GLY A 104 -16.29 18.92 -23.86
C GLY A 104 -15.20 17.93 -23.41
N ALA A 105 -15.23 16.71 -23.93
CA ALA A 105 -14.23 15.68 -23.65
C ALA A 105 -12.83 16.10 -24.10
N GLY A 106 -12.70 16.72 -25.27
CA GLY A 106 -11.44 17.27 -25.77
C GLY A 106 -10.87 18.36 -24.83
N VAL A 107 -11.71 19.30 -24.39
CA VAL A 107 -11.31 20.34 -23.43
C VAL A 107 -10.89 19.73 -22.09
N ALA A 108 -11.67 18.81 -21.54
CA ALA A 108 -11.34 18.12 -20.29
C ALA A 108 -10.03 17.34 -20.41
N ALA A 109 -9.81 16.62 -21.51
CA ALA A 109 -8.57 15.89 -21.78
C ALA A 109 -7.35 16.82 -21.87
N LEU A 110 -7.49 17.99 -22.52
CA LEU A 110 -6.43 18.99 -22.59
C LEU A 110 -6.10 19.59 -21.20
N ILE A 111 -7.12 19.87 -20.38
CA ILE A 111 -6.92 20.36 -19.01
C ILE A 111 -6.25 19.27 -18.16
N GLY A 112 -6.74 18.03 -18.22
CA GLY A 112 -6.16 16.90 -17.50
C GLY A 112 -4.70 16.67 -17.89
N LYS A 113 -4.39 16.70 -19.19
CA LYS A 113 -3.02 16.62 -19.69
C LYS A 113 -2.13 17.71 -19.11
N LYS A 114 -2.61 18.96 -19.07
CA LYS A 114 -1.87 20.09 -18.50
C LYS A 114 -1.60 19.90 -17.01
N GLN A 115 -2.60 19.44 -16.24
CA GLN A 115 -2.41 19.18 -14.81
C GLN A 115 -1.39 18.07 -14.58
N VAL A 116 -1.51 16.92 -15.27
CA VAL A 116 -0.53 15.82 -15.16
C VAL A 116 0.89 16.28 -15.53
N GLN A 117 1.03 17.13 -16.54
CA GLN A 117 2.33 17.71 -16.93
C GLN A 117 2.90 18.68 -15.90
N GLN A 118 2.05 19.37 -15.13
CA GLN A 118 2.49 20.29 -14.06
C GLN A 118 2.87 19.56 -12.77
N VAL A 119 2.21 18.43 -12.45
CA VAL A 119 2.51 17.65 -11.24
C VAL A 119 3.63 16.63 -11.47
N SER A 120 4.10 16.45 -12.72
CA SER A 120 5.26 15.61 -12.99
C SER A 120 6.54 16.43 -12.76
N PRO A 121 7.27 16.26 -11.63
CA PRO A 121 8.68 16.62 -11.64
C PRO A 121 9.30 15.78 -12.75
N LYS A 122 9.77 16.41 -13.84
CA LYS A 122 10.71 15.75 -14.73
C LYS A 122 11.80 15.24 -13.80
N PRO A 123 12.02 13.93 -13.66
CA PRO A 123 13.07 13.46 -12.79
C PRO A 123 14.38 13.68 -13.55
N GLU A 124 14.82 14.93 -13.66
CA GLU A 124 16.08 15.33 -14.30
C GLU A 124 17.23 14.52 -13.68
N ARG A 125 17.12 14.17 -12.39
CA ARG A 125 18.08 13.35 -11.66
C ARG A 125 17.92 11.83 -11.81
N THR A 126 16.79 11.28 -12.27
CA THR A 126 16.61 9.81 -12.38
C THR A 126 16.86 9.32 -13.80
N VAL A 127 16.61 10.15 -14.80
CA VAL A 127 16.86 9.76 -16.20
C VAL A 127 18.35 9.82 -16.54
N ASP A 128 19.10 10.75 -15.94
CA ASP A 128 20.56 10.86 -16.17
C ASP A 128 21.32 9.70 -15.49
N THR A 129 20.98 9.33 -14.24
CA THR A 129 21.62 8.18 -13.56
C THR A 129 21.36 6.84 -14.26
N ILE A 130 20.17 6.64 -14.83
CA ILE A 130 19.87 5.42 -15.58
C ILE A 130 20.68 5.35 -16.89
N LYS A 131 20.97 6.49 -17.53
CA LYS A 131 21.82 6.53 -18.72
C LYS A 131 23.27 6.24 -18.37
N ASP A 132 23.78 6.83 -17.30
CA ASP A 132 25.14 6.60 -16.80
C ASP A 132 25.34 5.13 -16.39
N ASP A 133 24.35 4.51 -15.74
CA ASP A 133 24.39 3.09 -15.38
C ASP A 133 24.39 2.16 -16.61
N ILE A 134 23.63 2.51 -17.67
CA ILE A 134 23.62 1.75 -18.93
C ILE A 134 24.96 1.88 -19.66
N GLU A 135 25.57 3.06 -19.67
CA GLU A 135 26.90 3.28 -20.26
C GLU A 135 27.98 2.51 -19.50
N ALA A 136 27.97 2.55 -18.16
CA ALA A 136 28.91 1.81 -17.32
C ALA A 136 28.82 0.28 -17.54
N VAL A 137 27.60 -0.26 -17.67
CA VAL A 137 27.39 -1.69 -17.97
C VAL A 137 27.85 -2.05 -19.39
N LYS A 138 27.66 -1.15 -20.36
CA LYS A 138 28.09 -1.37 -21.75
C LYS A 138 29.61 -1.33 -21.89
N GLU A 139 30.29 -0.44 -21.17
CA GLU A 139 31.75 -0.35 -21.13
C GLU A 139 32.38 -1.56 -20.41
N ALA A 140 31.79 -2.01 -19.29
CA ALA A 140 32.21 -3.23 -18.60
C ALA A 140 32.11 -4.48 -19.50
N ARG A 141 31.04 -4.59 -20.30
CA ARG A 141 30.87 -5.70 -21.26
C ARG A 141 31.87 -5.65 -22.42
N HIS A 142 32.30 -4.46 -22.83
CA HIS A 142 33.25 -4.32 -23.94
C HIS A 142 34.69 -4.65 -23.53
N ARG A 143 35.03 -4.47 -22.25
CA ARG A 143 36.35 -4.77 -21.68
C ARG A 143 36.61 -6.28 -21.51
N ASP A 144 35.57 -7.05 -21.27
CA ASP A 144 35.66 -8.52 -21.07
C ASP A 144 35.77 -9.31 -22.39
N HIS A 145 35.62 -8.67 -23.55
CA HIS A 145 35.72 -9.34 -24.87
C HIS A 145 37.04 -9.09 -25.60
N THR A 146 37.97 -8.35 -24.97
CA THR A 146 39.28 -8.00 -25.56
C THR A 146 40.48 -8.54 -24.77
N SER A 147 40.28 -9.50 -23.85
CA SER A 147 41.34 -10.22 -23.15
C SER A 147 41.37 -11.69 -23.54
#